data_AF-A0A9P6GV69-F1
#
_entry.id   AF-A0A9P6GV69-F1
#
_cell.length_a   1.000
_cell.length_b   1.000
_cell.length_c   1.000
_cell.angle_alpha   90.00
_cell.angle_beta   90.00
_cell.angle_gamma   90.00
#
_symmetry.space_group_name_H-M   'P 1'
#
loop_
_entity.id
_entity.type
_entity.pdbx_description
1 polymer ?
#
loop_
_entity_poly.entity_id
_entity_poly.type
_entity_poly.pdbx_seq_one_letter_code
_entity_poly.pdbx_strand_id
1 'polypeptide(L)'
;MEELKYFNLDMATATKAISEYEGSDLVDVDSWLKEAMIMCILAEMNEQAILKTIIFKLKGVARSYLISFINGDISSLNLETLIESLKKRFGNSKRTDDVLRRFLDVESAGSYNRFISLLRDTTFLYEKECTCTKNLV
;
A
#
# COMPACT_ATOMS: atom_id res chain seq x y z
N MET A 1 36.45 -9.54 -25.52
CA MET A 1 35.59 -8.84 -24.56
C MET A 1 34.56 -9.86 -24.12
N GLU A 2 34.73 -10.39 -22.92
CA GLU A 2 33.76 -11.28 -22.28
C GLU A 2 32.44 -10.52 -22.15
N GLU A 3 31.42 -11.00 -22.86
CA GLU A 3 30.05 -10.68 -22.51
C GLU A 3 29.86 -11.13 -21.06
N LEU A 4 29.77 -10.15 -20.15
CA LEU A 4 29.12 -10.36 -18.87
C LEU A 4 27.84 -11.13 -19.19
N LYS A 5 27.78 -12.41 -18.80
CA LYS A 5 26.57 -13.21 -18.76
C LYS A 5 25.65 -12.52 -17.77
N TYR A 6 25.03 -11.45 -18.21
CA TYR A 6 24.01 -10.74 -17.45
C TYR A 6 22.97 -11.79 -17.09
N PHE A 7 22.59 -11.78 -15.81
CA PHE A 7 21.52 -12.59 -15.27
C PHE A 7 20.33 -12.58 -16.23
N ASN A 8 20.19 -13.61 -17.05
CA ASN A 8 18.95 -13.87 -17.79
C ASN A 8 17.95 -14.36 -16.75
N LEU A 9 17.39 -13.39 -16.03
CA LEU A 9 16.46 -13.64 -14.95
C LEU A 9 15.10 -13.88 -15.59
N ASP A 10 14.71 -15.15 -15.70
CA ASP A 10 13.43 -15.49 -16.29
C ASP A 10 12.26 -14.96 -15.43
N MET A 11 11.10 -14.74 -16.05
CA MET A 11 9.90 -14.21 -15.40
C MET A 11 9.46 -15.05 -14.19
N ALA A 12 9.67 -16.36 -14.23
CA ALA A 12 9.31 -17.26 -13.14
C ALA A 12 10.21 -17.06 -11.92
N THR A 13 11.50 -16.80 -12.14
CA THR A 13 12.51 -16.54 -11.13
C THR A 13 12.30 -15.16 -10.50
N ALA A 14 12.05 -14.13 -11.32
CA ALA A 14 11.63 -12.82 -10.81
C ALA A 14 10.38 -12.94 -9.93
N THR A 15 9.35 -13.62 -10.43
CA THR A 15 8.11 -13.80 -9.67
C THR A 15 8.37 -14.53 -8.36
N LYS A 16 9.20 -15.58 -8.35
CA LYS A 16 9.54 -16.30 -7.11
C LYS A 16 10.31 -15.44 -6.11
N ALA A 17 11.21 -14.58 -6.59
CA ALA A 17 12.06 -13.74 -5.75
C ALA A 17 11.30 -12.58 -5.08
N ILE A 18 10.17 -12.13 -5.66
CA ILE A 18 9.30 -11.14 -5.02
C ILE A 18 8.67 -11.74 -3.77
N SER A 19 8.84 -11.08 -2.62
CA SER A 19 8.23 -11.47 -1.35
C SER A 19 6.71 -11.33 -1.40
N GLU A 20 6.00 -12.18 -0.66
CA GLU A 20 4.55 -12.05 -0.51
C GLU A 20 4.21 -10.85 0.38
N TYR A 21 3.09 -10.18 0.09
CA TYR A 21 2.60 -9.04 0.85
C TYR A 21 1.24 -9.34 1.48
N GLU A 22 1.20 -9.32 2.82
CA GLU A 22 0.00 -9.66 3.58
C GLU A 22 -0.85 -8.44 3.96
N GLY A 23 -0.31 -7.22 3.81
CA GLY A 23 -0.95 -5.99 4.30
C GLY A 23 -0.66 -5.72 5.78
N SER A 24 0.51 -6.12 6.30
CA SER A 24 0.91 -5.89 7.69
C SER A 24 1.63 -4.55 7.86
N ASP A 25 1.55 -3.97 9.07
CA ASP A 25 2.18 -2.69 9.42
C ASP A 25 3.71 -2.77 9.56
N LEU A 26 4.24 -4.00 9.52
CA LEU A 26 5.69 -4.25 9.58
C LEU A 26 6.37 -4.00 8.23
N VAL A 27 5.64 -4.20 7.13
CA VAL A 27 6.16 -4.07 5.78
C VAL A 27 5.49 -2.87 5.11
N ASP A 28 6.29 -1.84 4.83
CA ASP A 28 5.83 -0.68 4.10
C ASP A 28 5.46 -1.05 2.66
N VAL A 29 4.22 -0.76 2.27
CA VAL A 29 3.70 -1.09 0.93
C VAL A 29 4.46 -0.36 -0.17
N ASP A 30 4.94 0.86 0.10
CA ASP A 30 5.71 1.64 -0.88
C ASP A 30 7.07 0.99 -1.17
N SER A 31 7.76 0.56 -0.12
CA SER A 31 9.02 -0.17 -0.23
C SER A 31 8.82 -1.51 -0.96
N TRP A 32 7.80 -2.27 -0.57
CA TRP A 32 7.49 -3.55 -1.20
C TRP A 32 7.14 -3.41 -2.69
N LEU A 33 6.30 -2.43 -3.05
CA LEU A 33 5.94 -2.17 -4.45
C LEU A 33 7.16 -1.78 -5.29
N LYS A 34 8.09 -0.98 -4.75
CA LYS A 34 9.33 -0.61 -5.46
C LYS A 34 10.21 -1.82 -5.71
N GLU A 35 10.41 -2.67 -4.71
CA GLU A 35 11.17 -3.92 -4.86
C GLU A 35 10.54 -4.83 -5.91
N ALA A 36 9.22 -5.03 -5.85
CA ALA A 36 8.49 -5.83 -6.83
C ALA A 36 8.64 -5.27 -8.25
N MET A 37 8.51 -3.95 -8.42
CA MET A 37 8.68 -3.30 -9.73
C MET A 37 10.09 -3.46 -10.28
N ILE A 38 11.14 -3.28 -9.47
CA ILE A 38 12.53 -3.47 -9.91
C ILE A 38 12.74 -4.89 -10.42
N MET A 39 12.27 -5.89 -9.67
CA MET A 39 12.41 -7.30 -10.06
C MET A 39 11.67 -7.62 -11.35
N CYS A 40 10.47 -7.07 -11.55
CA CYS A 40 9.72 -7.25 -12.78
C CYS A 40 10.39 -6.56 -13.99
N ILE A 41 10.93 -5.36 -13.80
CA ILE A 41 11.66 -4.61 -14.85
C ILE A 41 12.92 -5.37 -15.26
N LEU A 42 13.67 -5.92 -14.30
CA LEU A 42 14.86 -6.73 -14.55
C LEU A 42 14.55 -8.03 -15.32
N ALA A 43 13.33 -8.55 -15.21
CA ALA A 43 12.86 -9.71 -15.97
C ALA A 43 12.09 -9.34 -17.24
N GLU A 44 12.18 -8.08 -17.69
CA GLU A 44 11.56 -7.57 -18.91
C GLU A 44 10.05 -7.85 -19.00
N MET A 45 9.37 -7.83 -17.84
CA MET A 45 7.93 -8.04 -17.77
C MET A 45 7.17 -6.85 -18.37
N ASN A 46 6.17 -7.14 -19.19
CA ASN A 46 5.20 -6.13 -19.62
C ASN A 46 4.23 -5.78 -18.50
N GLU A 47 3.51 -4.67 -18.64
CA GLU A 47 2.61 -4.13 -17.62
C GLU A 47 1.55 -5.14 -17.14
N GLN A 48 0.99 -5.94 -18.05
CA GLN A 48 0.01 -6.98 -17.73
C GLN A 48 0.61 -8.12 -16.91
N ALA A 49 1.85 -8.50 -17.19
CA ALA A 49 2.60 -9.48 -16.40
C ALA A 49 2.91 -8.91 -15.01
N ILE A 50 3.32 -7.64 -14.91
CA ILE A 50 3.57 -6.96 -13.63
C ILE A 50 2.31 -6.96 -12.77
N LEU A 51 1.18 -6.55 -13.35
CA LEU A 51 -0.12 -6.53 -12.67
C LEU A 51 -0.45 -7.90 -12.08
N LYS A 52 -0.38 -8.95 -12.90
CA LYS A 52 -0.66 -10.32 -12.45
C LYS A 52 0.31 -10.77 -11.35
N THR A 53 1.60 -10.47 -11.50
CA THR A 53 2.62 -10.80 -10.51
C THR A 53 2.32 -10.17 -9.16
N ILE A 54 1.99 -8.87 -9.12
CA ILE A 54 1.62 -8.17 -7.89
C ILE A 54 0.39 -8.84 -7.27
N ILE A 55 -0.67 -9.08 -8.05
CA ILE A 55 -1.90 -9.74 -7.58
C ILE A 55 -1.61 -11.12 -6.97
N PHE A 56 -0.77 -11.93 -7.62
CA PHE A 56 -0.41 -13.25 -7.10
C PHE A 56 0.36 -13.19 -5.79
N LYS A 57 1.15 -12.13 -5.59
CA LYS A 57 1.94 -11.91 -4.38
C LYS A 57 1.18 -11.26 -3.23
N LEU A 58 -0.04 -10.76 -3.47
CA LEU A 58 -0.92 -10.38 -2.37
C LEU A 58 -1.46 -11.61 -1.65
N LYS A 59 -1.42 -11.57 -0.32
CA LYS A 59 -1.92 -12.59 0.61
C LYS A 59 -2.70 -11.93 1.74
N GLY A 60 -3.33 -12.76 2.58
CA GLY A 60 -4.01 -12.32 3.79
C GLY A 60 -4.97 -11.14 3.55
N VAL A 61 -4.80 -10.09 4.36
CA VAL A 61 -5.65 -8.89 4.36
C VAL A 61 -5.52 -8.13 3.03
N ALA A 62 -4.32 -8.04 2.46
CA ALA A 62 -4.11 -7.38 1.17
C ALA A 62 -4.87 -8.06 0.02
N ARG A 63 -4.91 -9.41 0.01
CA ARG A 63 -5.71 -10.15 -0.98
C ARG A 63 -7.21 -9.97 -0.77
N SER A 64 -7.67 -10.04 0.48
CA SER A 64 -9.09 -9.81 0.80
C SER A 64 -9.53 -8.40 0.40
N TYR A 65 -8.69 -7.40 0.65
CA TYR A 65 -8.91 -6.03 0.20
C TYR A 65 -9.04 -5.95 -1.32
N LEU A 66 -8.09 -6.55 -2.07
CA LEU A 66 -8.16 -6.53 -3.53
C LEU A 66 -9.47 -7.12 -4.05
N ILE A 67 -9.91 -8.26 -3.52
CA ILE A 67 -11.18 -8.90 -3.90
C ILE A 67 -12.37 -7.96 -3.66
N SER A 68 -12.38 -7.27 -2.51
CA SER A 68 -13.44 -6.30 -2.20
C SER A 68 -13.36 -5.04 -3.08
N PHE A 69 -12.16 -4.57 -3.41
CA PHE A 69 -11.94 -3.38 -4.21
C PHE A 69 -12.43 -3.55 -5.65
N ILE A 70 -12.17 -4.72 -6.24
CA ILE A 70 -12.57 -5.03 -7.62
C ILE A 70 -14.00 -5.56 -7.72
N ASN A 71 -14.70 -5.79 -6.60
CA ASN A 71 -16.03 -6.41 -6.56
C ASN A 71 -16.14 -7.70 -7.41
N GLY A 72 -15.05 -8.47 -7.50
CA GLY A 72 -14.97 -9.68 -8.31
C GLY A 72 -14.69 -9.50 -9.81
N ASP A 73 -14.58 -8.27 -10.34
CA ASP A 73 -14.24 -8.01 -11.74
C ASP A 73 -12.80 -7.50 -11.92
N ILE A 74 -11.91 -8.40 -12.33
CA ILE A 74 -10.48 -8.10 -12.61
C ILE A 74 -10.30 -7.38 -13.96
N SER A 75 -11.29 -7.44 -14.86
CA SER A 75 -11.14 -7.06 -16.28
C SER A 75 -10.80 -5.58 -16.49
N SER A 76 -11.26 -4.73 -15.57
CA SER A 76 -11.08 -3.27 -15.63
C SER A 76 -9.87 -2.77 -14.84
N LEU A 77 -9.18 -3.66 -14.11
CA LEU A 77 -8.07 -3.27 -13.26
C LEU A 77 -6.80 -3.06 -14.09
N ASN A 78 -6.24 -1.86 -14.02
CA ASN A 78 -4.92 -1.54 -14.55
C ASN A 78 -3.87 -1.45 -13.42
N LEU A 79 -2.59 -1.46 -13.78
CA LEU A 79 -1.48 -1.46 -12.83
C LEU A 79 -1.46 -0.21 -11.95
N GLU A 80 -1.69 0.96 -12.56
CA GLU A 80 -1.70 2.25 -11.86
C GLU A 80 -2.77 2.29 -10.77
N THR A 81 -4.00 1.91 -11.10
CA THR A 81 -5.15 1.87 -10.17
C THR A 81 -4.89 0.88 -9.03
N LEU A 82 -4.28 -0.27 -9.33
CA LEU A 82 -3.88 -1.24 -8.30
C LEU A 82 -2.84 -0.62 -7.34
N ILE A 83 -1.80 0.00 -7.88
CA ILE A 83 -0.73 0.61 -7.08
C ILE A 83 -1.31 1.72 -6.18
N GLU A 84 -2.12 2.61 -6.74
CA GLU A 84 -2.73 3.70 -6.00
C GLU A 84 -3.66 3.20 -4.88
N SER A 85 -4.49 2.19 -5.17
CA SER A 85 -5.40 1.62 -4.17
C SER A 85 -4.64 0.95 -3.01
N LEU A 86 -3.59 0.18 -3.31
CA LEU A 86 -2.73 -0.44 -2.30
C LEU A 86 -2.02 0.60 -1.45
N LYS A 87 -1.45 1.64 -2.05
CA LYS A 87 -0.82 2.76 -1.32
C LYS A 87 -1.83 3.54 -0.49
N LYS A 88 -3.04 3.76 -1.00
CA LYS A 88 -4.09 4.46 -0.25
C LYS A 88 -4.49 3.66 0.99
N ARG A 89 -4.67 2.35 0.85
CA ARG A 89 -5.14 1.46 1.92
C ARG A 89 -4.06 1.12 2.94
N PHE A 90 -2.89 0.70 2.47
CA PHE A 90 -1.81 0.19 3.33
C PHE A 90 -0.66 1.17 3.50
N GLY A 91 -0.61 2.24 2.71
CA GLY A 91 0.40 3.27 2.87
C GLY A 91 0.16 4.07 4.14
N ASN A 92 1.25 4.31 4.86
CA ASN A 92 1.32 5.11 6.08
C ASN A 92 0.56 4.54 7.30
N SER A 93 0.32 3.23 7.43
CA SER A 93 -0.43 2.70 8.60
C SER A 93 0.23 3.06 9.95
N LYS A 94 1.56 2.97 10.08
CA LYS A 94 2.30 3.46 11.27
C LYS A 94 2.08 4.94 11.56
N ARG A 95 2.05 5.78 10.52
CA ARG A 95 1.77 7.21 10.67
C ARG A 95 0.32 7.44 11.07
N THR A 96 -0.61 6.65 10.54
CA THR A 96 -2.03 6.69 10.95
C THR A 96 -2.18 6.30 12.41
N ASP A 97 -1.54 5.22 12.87
CA ASP A 97 -1.56 4.80 14.27
C ASP A 97 -0.90 5.83 15.20
N ASP A 98 0.25 6.40 14.81
CA ASP A 98 0.91 7.47 15.57
C ASP A 98 0.07 8.75 15.62
N VAL A 99 -0.64 9.09 14.55
CA VAL A 99 -1.58 10.21 14.50
C VAL A 99 -2.81 9.91 15.36
N LEU A 100 -3.35 8.70 15.31
CA LEU A 100 -4.52 8.27 16.06
C LEU A 100 -4.22 8.22 17.57
N ARG A 101 -3.04 7.71 17.96
CA ARG A 101 -2.57 7.74 19.35
C ARG A 101 -2.38 9.16 19.85
N ARG A 102 -1.72 10.03 19.07
CA ARG A 102 -1.59 11.45 19.42
C ARG A 102 -2.94 12.15 19.51
N PHE A 103 -3.91 11.77 18.69
CA PHE A 103 -5.25 12.33 18.74
C PHE A 103 -6.02 11.88 19.99
N LEU A 104 -5.95 10.59 20.33
CA LEU A 104 -6.61 10.03 21.52
C LEU A 104 -5.99 10.50 22.85
N ASP A 105 -4.69 10.76 22.88
CA ASP A 105 -3.97 11.21 24.09
C ASP A 105 -4.20 12.70 24.42
N VAL A 106 -4.94 13.46 23.58
CA VAL A 106 -5.17 14.89 23.82
C VAL A 106 -6.54 15.13 24.45
N GLU A 107 -6.55 15.33 25.77
CA GLU A 107 -7.78 15.63 26.54
C GLU A 107 -8.33 17.05 26.28
N SER A 108 -7.48 18.05 25.98
CA SER A 108 -7.93 19.38 25.56
C SER A 108 -6.87 20.16 24.76
N ALA A 109 -7.30 20.90 23.76
CA ALA A 109 -6.44 21.80 23.00
C ALA A 109 -6.20 23.10 23.79
N GLY A 110 -5.20 23.11 24.68
CA GLY A 110 -4.85 24.28 25.49
C GLY A 110 -4.36 25.51 24.70
N SER A 111 -4.24 25.44 23.37
CA SER A 111 -3.89 26.58 22.50
C SER A 111 -4.50 26.46 21.11
N TYR A 112 -4.72 27.60 20.46
CA TYR A 112 -5.24 27.68 19.08
C TYR A 112 -4.38 26.91 18.06
N ASN A 113 -3.04 26.94 18.23
CA ASN A 113 -2.13 26.18 17.37
C ASN A 113 -2.26 24.65 17.59
N ARG A 114 -2.52 24.22 18.83
CA ARG A 114 -2.80 22.81 19.14
C ARG A 114 -4.11 22.36 18.51
N PHE A 115 -5.13 23.24 18.51
CA PHE A 115 -6.42 23.00 17.88
C PHE A 115 -6.31 22.84 16.35
N ILE A 116 -5.53 23.69 15.67
CA ILE A 116 -5.28 23.55 14.22
C ILE A 116 -4.54 22.24 13.92
N SER A 117 -3.56 21.84 14.74
CA SER A 117 -2.87 20.57 14.56
C SER A 117 -3.82 19.39 14.68
N LEU A 118 -4.69 19.40 15.71
CA LEU A 118 -5.72 18.36 15.90
C LEU A 118 -6.67 18.28 14.71
N LEU A 119 -7.15 19.41 14.19
CA LEU A 119 -8.02 19.43 13.01
C LEU A 119 -7.35 18.79 11.78
N ARG A 120 -6.05 19.03 11.56
CA ARG A 120 -5.29 18.40 10.48
C ARG A 120 -5.16 16.88 10.69
N ASP A 121 -4.87 16.48 11.92
CA ASP A 121 -4.78 15.07 12.31
C ASP A 121 -6.14 14.36 12.14
N THR A 122 -7.25 14.97 12.58
CA THR A 122 -8.60 14.43 12.39
C THR A 122 -8.99 14.35 10.92
N THR A 123 -8.64 15.36 10.11
CA THR A 123 -8.91 15.35 8.66
C THR A 123 -8.18 14.19 7.98
N PHE A 124 -6.91 13.99 8.34
CA PHE A 124 -6.12 12.86 7.85
C PHE A 124 -6.69 11.50 8.27
N LEU A 125 -7.16 11.36 9.52
CA LEU A 125 -7.81 10.14 10.00
C LEU A 125 -9.17 9.88 9.33
N TYR A 126 -9.93 10.93 9.03
CA TYR A 126 -11.19 10.84 8.29
C TYR A 126 -10.97 10.39 6.83
N GLU A 127 -9.99 10.97 6.14
CA GLU A 127 -9.60 10.57 4.77
C GLU A 127 -9.11 9.12 4.70
N LYS A 128 -8.59 8.60 5.81
CA LYS A 128 -8.16 7.20 5.98
C LYS A 128 -9.25 6.26 6.46
N GLU A 129 -10.50 6.74 6.58
CA GLU A 129 -11.66 5.99 7.10
C GLU A 129 -11.49 5.46 8.53
N CYS A 130 -10.56 6.02 9.31
CA CYS A 130 -10.28 5.61 10.68
C CYS A 130 -11.22 6.27 11.71
N THR A 131 -11.92 7.33 11.31
CA THR A 131 -12.92 8.02 12.14
C THR A 131 -14.20 8.26 11.35
N CYS A 132 -15.33 7.79 11.87
CA CYS A 132 -16.65 8.12 11.32
C CYS A 132 -17.18 9.39 11.99
N THR A 133 -17.57 10.39 11.21
CA THR A 133 -18.28 11.61 11.68
C THR A 133 -19.67 11.32 12.26
N LYS A 134 -20.13 10.06 12.27
CA LYS A 134 -21.49 9.71 12.66
C LYS A 134 -21.84 9.89 14.14
N ASN A 135 -20.89 10.16 15.04
CA ASN A 135 -21.17 10.33 16.48
C ASN A 135 -20.29 11.41 17.14
N LEU A 136 -20.02 12.52 16.46
CA LEU A 136 -19.49 13.71 17.12
C LEU A 136 -20.55 14.81 17.04
N VAL A 137 -21.39 14.81 18.08
CA VAL A 137 -22.63 15.58 18.33
C VAL A 137 -23.91 14.92 17.84
#